data_AF-A0A7C3KB48-F1
#
_entry.id   AF-A0A7C3KB48-F1
#
_cell.length_a   1.000
_cell.length_b   1.000
_cell.length_c   1.000
_cell.angle_alpha   90.00
_cell.angle_beta   90.00
_cell.angle_gamma   90.00
#
_symmetry.space_group_name_H-M   'P 1'
#
loop_
_entity.id
_entity.type
_entity.pdbx_description
1 polymer ?
#
loop_
_entity_poly.entity_id
_entity_poly.type
_entity_poly.pdbx_seq_one_letter_code
_entity_poly.pdbx_strand_id
1 'polypeptide(L)'
;MDRDVCASGLRPRRAVSAAVLLAMAGFAVPVSHAAEATTRLVTVDANGDEIGYEGATGIDGGIAVSADGRFVAFQHGGVLVPEDTNGIRDIYVRDIAYGANYLVSKSTSALANGPSGRPAMSSNGSFILFHSLATNLVDGVPDANPGRDIFVTDLYFGFTFFVSVDNLGVQWPGDSINPTVSDDGQRVAYDSTARLDPYDLNGGGWDIYVSDLFSFTTSVVSLNSQGQQANAPCVGAMISGNGRYVLFQSAASNLAPNDTNGVQDLFVRDLTQNKTVCVSVNAAGQAGNAPSGSTGSTVVPSSISRDGRLIAFQSTATNFGDPSGDMQIYVHDRDADEDGVFDEAGGIDTFKVSIPTPLGMSAPYFPISRPFISADGRYVTFQTDNPHWIGGSTPRMYVWMHDLTVGLTRLVSETYDGFPPNGACANAVMSGDGTKFLFESVATNMIAPPTSGWNNLYLRDRGSLGVPDCPGDLNISGHIDSTDLNMLLSDWGCKATPGQACPGDADHDGETDSVDLNIVLSVFGTACY
;
A
#
# COMPACT_ATOMS: atom_id res chain seq x y z
N MET A 1 -86.15 18.34 13.01
CA MET A 1 -87.19 17.60 13.74
C MET A 1 -86.51 16.35 14.29
N ASP A 2 -85.86 16.47 15.44
CA ASP A 2 -86.40 16.30 16.81
C ASP A 2 -86.63 14.83 17.21
N ARG A 3 -85.88 14.43 18.24
CA ARG A 3 -86.26 13.61 19.43
C ARG A 3 -86.33 12.08 19.36
N ASP A 4 -85.29 11.48 19.95
CA ASP A 4 -85.27 10.86 21.29
C ASP A 4 -86.13 9.62 21.67
N VAL A 5 -85.45 8.79 22.48
CA VAL A 5 -85.88 7.81 23.50
C VAL A 5 -86.09 6.35 23.03
N CYS A 6 -85.14 5.41 23.23
CA CYS A 6 -84.60 4.74 24.44
C CYS A 6 -85.49 3.68 25.15
N ALA A 7 -84.92 2.47 25.21
CA ALA A 7 -84.78 1.60 26.40
C ALA A 7 -85.65 0.33 26.55
N SER A 8 -84.98 -0.83 26.50
CA SER A 8 -84.82 -1.82 27.60
C SER A 8 -84.30 -3.15 27.01
N GLY A 9 -83.32 -3.88 27.55
CA GLY A 9 -82.59 -3.80 28.80
C GLY A 9 -82.53 -5.17 29.47
N LEU A 10 -81.47 -5.96 29.21
CA LEU A 10 -81.02 -7.07 30.09
C LEU A 10 -79.48 -7.06 30.16
N ARG A 11 -78.96 -6.88 31.39
CA ARG A 11 -77.54 -6.83 31.83
C ARG A 11 -77.12 -8.21 32.41
N PRO A 12 -75.89 -8.43 32.92
CA PRO A 12 -74.55 -7.94 32.54
C PRO A 12 -73.57 -9.10 32.30
N ARG A 13 -72.49 -8.91 31.53
CA ARG A 13 -71.27 -9.74 31.68
C ARG A 13 -70.03 -8.85 31.76
N ARG A 14 -69.34 -9.01 32.89
CA ARG A 14 -68.04 -8.40 33.22
C ARG A 14 -67.05 -8.73 32.09
N ALA A 15 -66.45 -7.71 31.50
CA ALA A 15 -65.28 -7.87 30.67
C ALA A 15 -64.12 -8.30 31.59
N VAL A 16 -63.71 -9.55 31.45
CA VAL A 16 -62.43 -10.04 31.99
C VAL A 16 -61.41 -9.77 30.89
N SER A 17 -60.40 -8.97 31.22
CA SER A 17 -59.22 -8.74 30.37
C SER A 17 -58.60 -10.08 30.00
N ALA A 18 -58.63 -10.43 28.71
CA ALA A 18 -57.83 -11.51 28.18
C ALA A 18 -56.39 -10.99 28.00
N ALA A 19 -55.49 -11.46 28.85
CA ALA A 19 -54.06 -11.31 28.65
C ALA A 19 -53.68 -12.04 27.34
N VAL A 20 -53.21 -11.30 26.36
CA VAL A 20 -52.47 -11.87 25.23
C VAL A 20 -51.01 -11.90 25.67
N LEU A 21 -50.49 -13.10 25.97
CA LEU A 21 -49.05 -13.34 26.00
C LEU A 21 -48.53 -13.13 24.57
N LEU A 22 -47.93 -11.98 24.29
CA LEU A 22 -46.98 -11.88 23.20
C LEU A 22 -45.70 -12.57 23.67
N ALA A 23 -45.42 -13.75 23.12
CA ALA A 23 -44.07 -14.30 23.16
C ALA A 23 -43.16 -13.32 22.41
N MET A 24 -42.30 -12.62 23.14
CA MET A 24 -41.14 -11.95 22.57
C MET A 24 -40.23 -13.06 22.00
N ALA A 25 -40.45 -13.43 20.74
CA ALA A 25 -39.38 -14.03 19.96
C ALA A 25 -38.33 -12.93 19.81
N GLY A 26 -37.24 -13.03 20.58
CA GLY A 26 -36.08 -12.20 20.37
C GLY A 26 -35.61 -12.39 18.94
N PHE A 27 -35.90 -11.42 18.08
CA PHE A 27 -35.13 -11.24 16.87
C PHE A 27 -33.72 -10.88 17.35
N ALA A 28 -32.84 -11.87 17.39
CA ALA A 28 -31.42 -11.60 17.37
C ALA A 28 -31.16 -10.81 16.10
N VAL A 29 -30.99 -9.49 16.24
CA VAL A 29 -30.22 -8.73 15.27
C VAL A 29 -28.87 -9.46 15.22
N PRO A 30 -28.42 -9.96 14.06
CA PRO A 30 -27.07 -10.46 13.97
C PRO A 30 -26.16 -9.29 14.34
N VAL A 31 -25.55 -9.35 15.51
CA VAL A 31 -24.40 -8.51 15.81
C VAL A 31 -23.37 -8.95 14.78
N SER A 32 -23.07 -8.06 13.82
CA SER A 32 -21.94 -8.28 12.91
C SER A 32 -20.72 -8.39 13.80
N HIS A 33 -20.15 -9.59 13.88
CA HIS A 33 -18.89 -9.80 14.58
C HIS A 33 -17.85 -8.96 13.84
N ALA A 34 -17.05 -8.17 14.55
CA ALA A 34 -15.87 -7.59 13.92
C ALA A 34 -15.04 -8.74 13.33
N ALA A 35 -14.49 -8.54 12.13
CA ALA A 35 -13.67 -9.57 11.53
C ALA A 35 -12.40 -9.72 12.37
N GLU A 36 -12.14 -10.92 12.92
CA GLU A 36 -10.88 -11.22 13.60
C GLU A 36 -9.70 -11.04 12.63
N ALA A 37 -8.56 -10.61 13.15
CA ALA A 37 -7.35 -10.50 12.36
C ALA A 37 -6.89 -11.89 11.88
N THR A 38 -6.74 -12.08 10.57
CA THR A 38 -6.36 -13.37 9.97
C THR A 38 -5.05 -13.28 9.21
N THR A 39 -4.25 -14.34 9.24
CA THR A 39 -3.08 -14.51 8.36
C THR A 39 -3.31 -15.72 7.49
N ARG A 40 -3.15 -15.58 6.17
CA ARG A 40 -3.35 -16.67 5.21
C ARG A 40 -2.18 -16.80 4.25
N LEU A 41 -1.86 -18.04 3.89
CA LEU A 41 -0.86 -18.37 2.87
C LEU A 41 -1.44 -18.12 1.47
N VAL A 42 -0.74 -17.31 0.67
CA VAL A 42 -1.14 -16.95 -0.70
C VAL A 42 -0.47 -17.86 -1.73
N THR A 43 0.74 -18.35 -1.50
CA THR A 43 1.42 -19.26 -2.43
C THR A 43 1.03 -20.70 -2.16
N VAL A 44 -0.02 -21.15 -2.84
CA VAL A 44 -0.45 -22.55 -2.85
C VAL A 44 -0.71 -23.02 -4.27
N ASP A 45 -0.60 -24.33 -4.48
CA ASP A 45 -0.91 -24.98 -5.75
C ASP A 45 -2.43 -25.13 -5.97
N ALA A 46 -2.81 -25.79 -7.08
CA ALA A 46 -4.22 -26.05 -7.39
C ALA A 46 -4.94 -26.98 -6.38
N ASN A 47 -4.20 -27.71 -5.54
CA ASN A 47 -4.72 -28.58 -4.49
C ASN A 47 -4.79 -27.87 -3.12
N GLY A 48 -4.22 -26.67 -3.01
CA GLY A 48 -4.10 -25.93 -1.76
C GLY A 48 -2.84 -26.24 -0.96
N ASP A 49 -1.90 -26.98 -1.54
CA ASP A 49 -0.63 -27.33 -0.90
C ASP A 49 0.37 -26.17 -1.01
N GLU A 50 1.22 -26.01 0.02
CA GLU A 50 2.28 -24.99 0.04
C GLU A 50 3.20 -25.11 -1.18
N ILE A 51 3.41 -23.98 -1.85
CA ILE A 51 4.48 -23.83 -2.84
C ILE A 51 5.35 -22.63 -2.45
N GLY A 52 6.66 -22.83 -2.51
CA GLY A 52 7.63 -21.79 -2.16
C GLY A 52 7.63 -20.70 -3.22
N TYR A 53 7.46 -19.47 -2.78
CA TYR A 53 7.56 -18.27 -3.59
C TYR A 53 8.99 -18.05 -4.09
N GLU A 54 9.21 -18.30 -5.37
CA GLU A 54 10.39 -17.82 -6.10
C GLU A 54 10.20 -16.36 -6.53
N GLY A 55 10.14 -15.48 -5.52
CA GLY A 55 10.20 -14.04 -5.73
C GLY A 55 11.50 -13.61 -6.39
N ALA A 56 11.51 -12.44 -7.00
CA ALA A 56 12.77 -11.87 -7.45
C ALA A 56 13.65 -11.58 -6.23
N THR A 57 14.85 -12.18 -6.18
CA THR A 57 15.79 -11.94 -5.10
C THR A 57 16.19 -10.46 -5.09
N GLY A 58 15.74 -9.68 -4.10
CA GLY A 58 16.13 -8.28 -3.94
C GLY A 58 14.96 -7.29 -3.94
N ILE A 59 15.21 -6.05 -4.38
CA ILE A 59 14.31 -4.88 -4.41
C ILE A 59 13.16 -4.98 -5.43
N ASP A 60 12.96 -6.13 -6.07
CA ASP A 60 12.01 -6.28 -7.16
C ASP A 60 10.58 -6.50 -6.64
N GLY A 61 9.70 -5.51 -6.86
CA GLY A 61 8.26 -5.60 -6.61
C GLY A 61 7.62 -6.69 -7.47
N GLY A 62 7.45 -7.88 -6.89
CA GLY A 62 6.87 -9.05 -7.53
C GLY A 62 5.41 -9.31 -7.17
N ILE A 63 4.77 -8.39 -6.44
CA ILE A 63 3.44 -8.58 -5.86
C ILE A 63 2.60 -7.29 -5.92
N ALA A 64 1.27 -7.43 -6.00
CA ALA A 64 0.30 -6.35 -5.93
C ALA A 64 -1.00 -6.84 -5.27
N VAL A 65 -1.77 -5.91 -4.66
CA VAL A 65 -3.04 -6.21 -3.99
C VAL A 65 -4.10 -5.19 -4.40
N SER A 66 -5.35 -5.63 -4.61
CA SER A 66 -6.47 -4.72 -4.88
C SER A 66 -6.80 -3.86 -3.66
N ALA A 67 -7.53 -2.76 -3.86
CA ALA A 67 -7.85 -1.81 -2.80
C ALA A 67 -8.72 -2.42 -1.69
N ASP A 68 -9.57 -3.40 -2.01
CA ASP A 68 -10.34 -4.20 -1.04
C ASP A 68 -9.54 -5.41 -0.48
N GLY A 69 -8.36 -5.66 -1.05
CA GLY A 69 -7.46 -6.80 -0.83
C GLY A 69 -8.06 -8.18 -1.14
N ARG A 70 -9.06 -8.23 -2.02
CA ARG A 70 -9.61 -9.49 -2.55
C ARG A 70 -8.71 -10.13 -3.60
N PHE A 71 -8.07 -9.35 -4.45
CA PHE A 71 -7.22 -9.87 -5.52
C PHE A 71 -5.75 -9.62 -5.19
N VAL A 72 -4.94 -10.66 -5.37
CA VAL A 72 -3.50 -10.59 -5.19
C VAL A 72 -2.82 -11.01 -6.49
N ALA A 73 -2.08 -10.12 -7.14
CA ALA A 73 -1.25 -10.47 -8.29
C ALA A 73 0.18 -10.72 -7.83
N PHE A 74 0.84 -11.74 -8.39
CA PHE A 74 2.22 -12.07 -8.08
C PHE A 74 2.88 -12.84 -9.22
N GLN A 75 4.20 -12.80 -9.29
CA GLN A 75 4.97 -13.57 -10.27
C GLN A 75 5.40 -14.92 -9.68
N HIS A 76 5.43 -16.00 -10.47
CA HIS A 76 5.88 -17.31 -9.98
C HIS A 76 6.40 -18.21 -11.11
N GLY A 77 7.43 -19.04 -10.86
CA GLY A 77 8.04 -19.95 -11.85
C GLY A 77 7.59 -21.42 -11.80
N GLY A 78 6.90 -21.81 -10.73
CA GLY A 78 6.26 -23.11 -10.59
C GLY A 78 4.79 -23.12 -11.05
N VAL A 79 4.23 -24.33 -11.17
CA VAL A 79 2.88 -24.60 -11.68
C VAL A 79 1.83 -24.39 -10.59
N LEU A 80 1.11 -23.27 -10.63
CA LEU A 80 0.04 -22.94 -9.66
C LEU A 80 -1.37 -23.24 -10.18
N VAL A 81 -1.49 -23.48 -11.48
CA VAL A 81 -2.73 -23.91 -12.13
C VAL A 81 -2.41 -25.05 -13.13
N PRO A 82 -3.29 -26.04 -13.34
CA PRO A 82 -2.99 -27.19 -14.17
C PRO A 82 -2.71 -26.85 -15.64
N GLU A 83 -3.24 -25.73 -16.14
CA GLU A 83 -2.98 -25.27 -17.51
C GLU A 83 -1.59 -24.66 -17.71
N ASP A 84 -0.86 -24.32 -16.64
CA ASP A 84 0.51 -23.86 -16.79
C ASP A 84 1.45 -25.04 -17.05
N THR A 85 1.95 -25.12 -18.29
CA THR A 85 2.87 -26.17 -18.74
C THR A 85 4.12 -25.62 -19.40
N ASN A 86 4.37 -24.31 -19.33
CA ASN A 86 5.46 -23.67 -20.07
C ASN A 86 6.80 -23.70 -19.30
N GLY A 87 6.76 -23.88 -17.97
CA GLY A 87 7.94 -23.94 -17.11
C GLY A 87 8.74 -22.65 -17.06
N ILE A 88 8.10 -21.50 -17.26
CA ILE A 88 8.73 -20.17 -17.19
C ILE A 88 8.06 -19.34 -16.08
N ARG A 89 8.67 -18.20 -15.75
CA ARG A 89 8.09 -17.28 -14.76
C ARG A 89 6.88 -16.56 -15.37
N ASP A 90 5.75 -16.68 -14.69
CA ASP A 90 4.45 -16.16 -15.11
C ASP A 90 3.84 -15.21 -14.08
N ILE A 91 2.78 -14.52 -14.49
CA ILE A 91 1.95 -13.69 -13.62
C ILE A 91 0.69 -14.46 -13.26
N TYR A 92 0.44 -14.54 -11.97
CA TYR A 92 -0.73 -15.16 -11.38
C TYR A 92 -1.56 -14.12 -10.65
N VAL A 93 -2.88 -14.30 -10.66
CA VAL A 93 -3.80 -13.61 -9.75
C VAL A 93 -4.48 -14.64 -8.87
N ARG A 94 -4.47 -14.41 -7.56
CA ARG A 94 -5.27 -15.17 -6.60
C ARG A 94 -6.50 -14.38 -6.20
N ASP A 95 -7.68 -14.97 -6.37
CA ASP A 95 -8.91 -14.46 -5.76
C ASP A 95 -9.01 -15.03 -4.34
N ILE A 96 -8.81 -14.16 -3.36
CA ILE A 96 -8.78 -14.48 -1.94
C ILE A 96 -10.16 -14.91 -1.44
N ALA A 97 -11.26 -14.47 -2.07
CA ALA A 97 -12.61 -14.85 -1.68
C ALA A 97 -12.94 -16.31 -2.07
N TYR A 98 -12.43 -16.76 -3.22
CA TYR A 98 -12.64 -18.14 -3.70
C TYR A 98 -11.46 -19.08 -3.44
N GLY A 99 -10.30 -18.54 -3.04
CA GLY A 99 -9.09 -19.31 -2.76
C GLY A 99 -8.38 -19.86 -4.00
N ALA A 100 -8.70 -19.37 -5.20
CA ALA A 100 -8.24 -19.91 -6.48
C ALA A 100 -7.20 -19.01 -7.17
N ASN A 101 -6.25 -19.64 -7.86
CA ASN A 101 -5.25 -18.97 -8.70
C ASN A 101 -5.72 -18.95 -10.16
N TYR A 102 -5.32 -17.90 -10.89
CA TYR A 102 -5.53 -17.72 -12.32
C TYR A 102 -4.21 -17.32 -12.97
N LEU A 103 -3.82 -18.02 -14.04
CA LEU A 103 -2.69 -17.60 -14.87
C LEU A 103 -3.11 -16.45 -15.79
N VAL A 104 -2.40 -15.32 -15.72
CA VAL A 104 -2.74 -14.06 -16.41
C VAL A 104 -1.79 -13.75 -17.56
N SER A 105 -0.51 -14.12 -17.49
CA SER A 105 0.47 -13.93 -18.56
C SER A 105 0.27 -14.93 -19.72
N LYS A 106 -0.85 -14.81 -20.41
CA LYS A 106 -1.20 -15.62 -21.58
C LYS A 106 -2.05 -14.81 -22.56
N SER A 107 -2.13 -15.29 -23.80
CA SER A 107 -3.15 -14.86 -24.75
C SER A 107 -4.40 -15.74 -24.62
N THR A 108 -5.45 -15.48 -25.41
CA THR A 108 -6.61 -16.38 -25.43
C THR A 108 -6.32 -17.73 -26.09
N SER A 109 -5.22 -17.82 -26.84
CA SER A 109 -4.87 -18.98 -27.67
C SER A 109 -3.58 -19.70 -27.27
N ALA A 110 -2.71 -19.09 -26.46
CA ALA A 110 -1.44 -19.70 -26.05
C ALA A 110 -0.93 -19.17 -24.69
N LEU A 111 -0.14 -20.00 -24.00
CA LEU A 111 0.69 -19.56 -22.87
C LEU A 111 1.81 -18.63 -23.36
N ALA A 112 2.29 -17.75 -22.48
CA ALA A 112 3.48 -16.95 -22.77
C ALA A 112 4.68 -17.85 -23.14
N ASN A 113 5.48 -17.40 -24.11
CA ASN A 113 6.72 -18.05 -24.54
C ASN A 113 7.99 -17.38 -23.98
N GLY A 114 7.84 -16.41 -23.08
CA GLY A 114 8.91 -15.66 -22.44
C GLY A 114 8.52 -15.23 -21.02
N PRO A 115 9.48 -15.03 -20.11
CA PRO A 115 9.18 -14.77 -18.71
C PRO A 115 8.50 -13.42 -18.53
N SER A 116 7.51 -13.39 -17.64
CA SER A 116 6.77 -12.20 -17.22
C SER A 116 7.14 -11.82 -15.79
N GLY A 117 6.89 -10.57 -15.39
CA GLY A 117 7.24 -10.09 -14.06
C GLY A 117 6.71 -8.70 -13.74
N ARG A 118 6.92 -8.28 -12.48
CA ARG A 118 6.49 -6.98 -11.93
C ARG A 118 5.01 -6.68 -12.17
N PRO A 119 4.11 -7.47 -11.56
CA PRO A 119 2.69 -7.22 -11.70
C PRO A 119 2.27 -5.93 -10.99
N ALA A 120 1.36 -5.18 -11.60
CA ALA A 120 0.58 -4.10 -10.99
C ALA A 120 -0.91 -4.31 -11.28
N MET A 121 -1.78 -3.62 -10.54
CA MET A 121 -3.22 -3.90 -10.57
C MET A 121 -4.03 -2.62 -10.32
N SER A 122 -5.15 -2.46 -11.05
CA SER A 122 -6.15 -1.40 -10.79
C SER A 122 -6.85 -1.59 -9.44
N SER A 123 -7.42 -0.54 -8.84
CA SER A 123 -8.04 -0.57 -7.50
C SER A 123 -9.02 -1.74 -7.29
N ASN A 124 -9.81 -2.07 -8.31
CA ASN A 124 -10.83 -3.12 -8.27
C ASN A 124 -10.35 -4.50 -8.74
N GLY A 125 -9.07 -4.64 -9.10
CA GLY A 125 -8.50 -5.89 -9.61
C GLY A 125 -8.85 -6.28 -11.05
N SER A 126 -9.53 -5.43 -11.83
CA SER A 126 -9.99 -5.79 -13.18
C SER A 126 -8.88 -5.73 -14.24
N PHE A 127 -7.89 -4.86 -14.08
CA PHE A 127 -6.74 -4.74 -14.97
C PHE A 127 -5.47 -5.19 -14.25
N ILE A 128 -4.74 -6.11 -14.88
CA ILE A 128 -3.45 -6.61 -14.40
C ILE A 128 -2.39 -6.21 -15.40
N LEU A 129 -1.40 -5.47 -14.94
CA LEU A 129 -0.29 -5.02 -15.75
C LEU A 129 0.97 -5.78 -15.38
N PHE A 130 1.84 -5.98 -16.34
CA PHE A 130 3.11 -6.65 -16.11
C PHE A 130 4.07 -6.35 -17.26
N HIS A 131 5.37 -6.49 -17.01
CA HIS A 131 6.31 -6.57 -18.11
C HIS A 131 6.46 -8.02 -18.60
N SER A 132 6.86 -8.21 -19.86
CA SER A 132 7.18 -9.54 -20.38
C SER A 132 8.21 -9.50 -21.50
N LEU A 133 8.98 -10.59 -21.63
CA LEU A 133 9.79 -10.91 -22.80
C LEU A 133 9.05 -11.82 -23.80
N ALA A 134 7.78 -12.12 -23.55
CA ALA A 134 7.01 -13.03 -24.38
C ALA A 134 6.53 -12.35 -25.66
N THR A 135 6.71 -13.04 -26.80
CA THR A 135 6.39 -12.50 -28.12
C THR A 135 4.98 -12.82 -28.60
N ASN A 136 4.19 -13.53 -27.80
CA ASN A 136 2.90 -14.10 -28.19
C ASN A 136 1.75 -13.79 -27.23
N LEU A 137 1.87 -12.74 -26.40
CA LEU A 137 0.84 -12.39 -25.42
C LEU A 137 -0.40 -11.74 -26.03
N VAL A 138 -0.29 -11.09 -27.18
CA VAL A 138 -1.40 -10.43 -27.87
C VAL A 138 -1.81 -11.23 -29.10
N ASP A 139 -3.08 -11.65 -29.15
CA ASP A 139 -3.59 -12.50 -30.23
C ASP A 139 -3.55 -11.76 -31.59
N GLY A 140 -2.89 -12.38 -32.57
CA GLY A 140 -2.77 -11.83 -33.92
C GLY A 140 -1.76 -10.69 -34.09
N VAL A 141 -1.11 -10.24 -33.01
CA VAL A 141 -0.09 -9.18 -33.03
C VAL A 141 1.14 -9.67 -32.27
N PRO A 142 2.13 -10.28 -32.96
CA PRO A 142 3.36 -10.70 -32.29
C PRO A 142 4.15 -9.49 -31.81
N ASP A 143 4.91 -9.68 -30.74
CA ASP A 143 5.96 -8.75 -30.37
C ASP A 143 7.10 -8.85 -31.39
N ALA A 144 7.41 -7.73 -32.02
CA ALA A 144 8.43 -7.61 -33.05
C ALA A 144 9.75 -7.04 -32.53
N ASN A 145 9.84 -6.70 -31.25
CA ASN A 145 11.02 -6.11 -30.64
C ASN A 145 11.64 -7.04 -29.56
N PRO A 146 12.98 -6.98 -29.33
CA PRO A 146 13.66 -7.91 -28.45
C PRO A 146 13.67 -7.51 -26.96
N GLY A 147 13.00 -6.41 -26.60
CA GLY A 147 12.98 -5.85 -25.24
C GLY A 147 11.86 -6.43 -24.38
N ARG A 148 11.81 -6.00 -23.11
CA ARG A 148 10.61 -6.16 -22.29
C ARG A 148 9.56 -5.15 -22.70
N ASP A 149 8.32 -5.58 -22.79
CA ASP A 149 7.17 -4.71 -23.02
C ASP A 149 6.18 -4.76 -21.88
N ILE A 150 5.43 -3.68 -21.72
CA ILE A 150 4.32 -3.60 -20.78
C ILE A 150 3.06 -4.13 -21.46
N PHE A 151 2.41 -5.06 -20.79
CA PHE A 151 1.12 -5.62 -21.18
C PHE A 151 0.09 -5.32 -20.10
N VAL A 152 -1.18 -5.31 -20.52
CA VAL A 152 -2.34 -5.30 -19.62
C VAL A 152 -3.27 -6.44 -19.99
N THR A 153 -3.68 -7.23 -19.00
CA THR A 153 -4.77 -8.20 -19.14
C THR A 153 -6.02 -7.66 -18.46
N ASP A 154 -7.10 -7.61 -19.22
CA ASP A 154 -8.45 -7.36 -18.71
C ASP A 154 -9.04 -8.69 -18.21
N LEU A 155 -9.28 -8.81 -16.90
CA LEU A 155 -9.82 -10.03 -16.30
C LEU A 155 -11.29 -10.29 -16.61
N TYR A 156 -12.05 -9.28 -17.03
CA TYR A 156 -13.46 -9.44 -17.40
C TYR A 156 -13.59 -10.14 -18.76
N PHE A 157 -12.80 -9.73 -19.75
CA PHE A 157 -12.83 -10.32 -21.08
C PHE A 157 -11.77 -11.41 -21.32
N GLY A 158 -10.70 -11.43 -20.52
CA GLY A 158 -9.57 -12.36 -20.70
C GLY A 158 -8.65 -12.00 -21.87
N PHE A 159 -8.66 -10.75 -22.32
CA PHE A 159 -7.79 -10.26 -23.39
C PHE A 159 -6.54 -9.58 -22.83
N THR A 160 -5.43 -9.77 -23.51
CA THR A 160 -4.15 -9.12 -23.22
C THR A 160 -3.81 -8.14 -24.36
N PHE A 161 -3.38 -6.93 -24.00
CA PHE A 161 -3.02 -5.86 -24.93
C PHE A 161 -1.65 -5.29 -24.62
N PHE A 162 -0.99 -4.73 -25.64
CA PHE A 162 0.21 -3.92 -25.45
C PHE A 162 -0.14 -2.59 -24.79
N VAL A 163 0.73 -2.13 -23.89
CA VAL A 163 0.70 -0.79 -23.31
C VAL A 163 1.87 0.05 -23.84
N SER A 164 3.08 -0.52 -23.89
CA SER A 164 4.31 0.17 -24.32
C SER A 164 4.43 0.34 -25.84
N VAL A 165 3.48 1.06 -26.45
CA VAL A 165 3.50 1.43 -27.87
C VAL A 165 3.39 2.93 -28.04
N ASP A 166 3.84 3.45 -29.17
CA ASP A 166 3.62 4.86 -29.50
C ASP A 166 2.15 5.16 -29.88
N ASN A 167 1.85 6.43 -30.16
CA ASN A 167 0.50 6.89 -30.55
C ASN A 167 -0.02 6.33 -31.89
N LEU A 168 0.80 5.58 -32.62
CA LEU A 168 0.45 4.88 -33.85
C LEU A 168 0.39 3.36 -33.66
N GLY A 169 0.60 2.86 -32.43
CA GLY A 169 0.66 1.45 -32.10
C GLY A 169 1.98 0.78 -32.48
N VAL A 170 3.04 1.55 -32.77
CA VAL A 170 4.35 1.00 -33.13
C VAL A 170 5.11 0.58 -31.88
N GLN A 171 5.61 -0.65 -31.91
CA GLN A 171 6.55 -1.20 -30.93
C GLN A 171 7.96 -0.73 -31.29
N TRP A 172 8.53 0.14 -30.47
CA TRP A 172 9.89 0.62 -30.65
C TRP A 172 10.89 -0.23 -29.88
N PRO A 173 12.11 -0.48 -30.40
CA PRO A 173 13.13 -1.20 -29.64
C PRO A 173 13.49 -0.49 -28.34
N GLY A 174 13.56 -1.24 -27.26
CA GLY A 174 13.95 -0.77 -25.93
C GLY A 174 13.23 -1.57 -24.85
N ASP A 175 13.74 -1.53 -23.62
CA ASP A 175 13.04 -2.13 -22.48
C ASP A 175 12.03 -1.14 -21.91
N SER A 176 10.80 -1.62 -21.67
CA SER A 176 9.77 -1.01 -20.84
C SER A 176 9.51 -1.88 -19.60
N ILE A 177 9.63 -1.30 -18.40
CA ILE A 177 9.55 -2.02 -17.11
C ILE A 177 8.83 -1.16 -16.05
N ASN A 178 8.55 -1.75 -14.88
CA ASN A 178 7.91 -1.06 -13.74
C ASN A 178 6.55 -0.43 -14.06
N PRO A 179 5.57 -1.19 -14.58
CA PRO A 179 4.26 -0.61 -14.79
C PRO A 179 3.58 -0.30 -13.45
N THR A 180 2.93 0.85 -13.37
CA THR A 180 1.99 1.25 -12.31
C THR A 180 0.74 1.81 -12.95
N VAL A 181 -0.41 1.75 -12.26
CA VAL A 181 -1.70 2.08 -12.86
C VAL A 181 -2.58 2.92 -11.93
N SER A 182 -3.36 3.83 -12.51
CA SER A 182 -4.42 4.55 -11.79
C SER A 182 -5.52 3.62 -11.29
N ASP A 183 -6.32 4.07 -10.33
CA ASP A 183 -7.34 3.25 -9.68
C ASP A 183 -8.40 2.73 -10.66
N ASP A 184 -8.74 3.55 -11.65
CA ASP A 184 -9.70 3.23 -12.71
C ASP A 184 -9.12 2.33 -13.81
N GLY A 185 -7.82 2.04 -13.77
CA GLY A 185 -7.13 1.26 -14.80
C GLY A 185 -6.81 2.03 -16.08
N GLN A 186 -7.13 3.32 -16.17
CA GLN A 186 -7.05 4.07 -17.43
C GLN A 186 -5.62 4.50 -17.78
N ARG A 187 -4.82 4.93 -16.79
CA ARG A 187 -3.50 5.51 -17.03
C ARG A 187 -2.41 4.62 -16.45
N VAL A 188 -1.41 4.33 -17.26
CA VAL A 188 -0.29 3.47 -16.91
C VAL A 188 0.98 4.26 -16.97
N ALA A 189 1.72 4.35 -15.87
CA ALA A 189 3.05 4.93 -15.85
C ALA A 189 4.12 3.83 -15.79
N TYR A 190 5.23 4.00 -16.53
CA TYR A 190 6.30 3.01 -16.60
C TYR A 190 7.63 3.64 -17.03
N ASP A 191 8.71 2.92 -16.77
CA ASP A 191 10.07 3.29 -17.18
C ASP A 191 10.33 2.69 -18.57
N SER A 192 10.88 3.45 -19.50
CA SER A 192 11.20 2.96 -20.84
C SER A 192 12.50 3.56 -21.39
N THR A 193 13.26 2.73 -22.10
CA THR A 193 14.35 3.15 -22.99
C THR A 193 13.94 3.21 -24.46
N ALA A 194 12.73 2.74 -24.77
CA ALA A 194 12.13 2.85 -26.09
C ALA A 194 11.60 4.27 -26.32
N ARG A 195 11.74 4.76 -27.56
CA ARG A 195 11.30 6.09 -27.99
C ARG A 195 9.82 6.08 -28.39
N LEU A 196 8.94 5.97 -27.39
CA LEU A 196 7.50 5.82 -27.60
C LEU A 196 6.76 7.15 -27.83
N ASP A 197 7.47 8.28 -27.78
CA ASP A 197 6.95 9.61 -28.04
C ASP A 197 7.91 10.34 -29.01
N PRO A 198 7.43 10.97 -30.11
CA PRO A 198 8.24 11.81 -30.97
C PRO A 198 9.00 12.95 -30.25
N TYR A 199 8.49 13.41 -29.11
CA TYR A 199 9.09 14.43 -28.24
C TYR A 199 10.13 13.89 -27.27
N ASP A 200 10.37 12.57 -27.26
CA ASP A 200 11.58 12.02 -26.69
C ASP A 200 12.77 12.30 -27.63
N LEU A 201 13.65 13.23 -27.23
CA LEU A 201 14.77 13.77 -27.98
C LEU A 201 16.14 13.50 -27.33
N ASN A 202 16.19 12.91 -26.13
CA ASN A 202 17.42 12.74 -25.34
C ASN A 202 18.17 11.43 -25.69
N GLY A 203 17.55 10.52 -26.43
CA GLY A 203 18.22 9.44 -27.16
C GLY A 203 18.44 8.14 -26.39
N GLY A 204 17.37 7.50 -25.91
CA GLY A 204 17.39 6.10 -25.43
C GLY A 204 17.89 5.92 -24.00
N GLY A 205 17.92 7.00 -23.21
CA GLY A 205 18.04 6.91 -21.75
C GLY A 205 16.76 6.35 -21.13
N TRP A 206 16.79 6.03 -19.84
CA TRP A 206 15.55 5.73 -19.12
C TRP A 206 14.73 7.01 -18.99
N ASP A 207 13.49 6.94 -19.46
CA ASP A 207 12.49 7.99 -19.34
C ASP A 207 11.20 7.43 -18.75
N ILE A 208 10.37 8.33 -18.23
CA ILE A 208 9.07 7.97 -17.69
C ILE A 208 8.01 8.25 -18.74
N TYR A 209 7.21 7.24 -19.05
CA TYR A 209 6.10 7.35 -19.98
C TYR A 209 4.77 7.14 -19.25
N VAL A 210 3.73 7.79 -19.77
CA VAL A 210 2.34 7.49 -19.40
C VAL A 210 1.56 7.12 -20.66
N SER A 211 0.92 5.95 -20.62
CA SER A 211 -0.07 5.53 -21.61
C SER A 211 -1.47 5.68 -21.04
N ASP A 212 -2.34 6.40 -21.75
CA ASP A 212 -3.77 6.49 -21.49
C ASP A 212 -4.48 5.46 -22.37
N LEU A 213 -5.01 4.42 -21.75
CA LEU A 213 -5.63 3.27 -22.42
C LEU A 213 -7.02 3.61 -22.99
N PHE A 214 -7.63 4.73 -22.60
CA PHE A 214 -8.91 5.17 -23.15
C PHE A 214 -8.72 6.01 -24.40
N SER A 215 -7.75 6.93 -24.41
CA SER A 215 -7.44 7.77 -25.59
C SER A 215 -6.42 7.16 -26.54
N PHE A 216 -5.78 6.04 -26.17
CA PHE A 216 -4.69 5.38 -26.92
C PHE A 216 -3.51 6.33 -27.18
N THR A 217 -3.11 7.05 -26.13
CA THR A 217 -2.01 8.01 -26.20
C THR A 217 -0.92 7.67 -25.20
N THR A 218 0.32 7.60 -25.67
CA THR A 218 1.56 7.51 -24.91
C THR A 218 2.30 8.84 -24.97
N SER A 219 2.80 9.29 -23.82
CA SER A 219 3.56 10.54 -23.72
C SER A 219 4.72 10.40 -22.74
N VAL A 220 5.86 11.01 -23.07
CA VAL A 220 6.96 11.16 -22.11
C VAL A 220 6.58 12.21 -21.05
N VAL A 221 6.75 11.87 -19.77
CA VAL A 221 6.35 12.73 -18.63
C VAL A 221 7.52 13.15 -17.74
N SER A 222 8.73 12.60 -17.97
CA SER A 222 10.01 13.02 -17.38
C SER A 222 10.50 14.37 -17.93
N LEU A 223 9.63 15.38 -17.89
CA LEU A 223 9.85 16.73 -18.41
C LEU A 223 9.87 17.74 -17.27
N ASN A 224 10.54 18.87 -17.45
CA ASN A 224 10.40 20.03 -16.58
C ASN A 224 9.10 20.81 -16.87
N SER A 225 8.82 21.85 -16.07
CA SER A 225 7.59 22.68 -16.22
C SER A 225 7.52 23.48 -17.54
N GLN A 226 8.61 23.56 -18.30
CA GLN A 226 8.68 24.18 -19.62
C GLN A 226 8.60 23.16 -20.77
N GLY A 227 8.40 21.87 -20.45
CA GLY A 227 8.34 20.78 -21.43
C GLY A 227 9.70 20.34 -21.97
N GLN A 228 10.81 20.68 -21.28
CA GLN A 228 12.15 20.23 -21.66
C GLN A 228 12.45 18.90 -20.97
N GLN A 229 13.09 17.98 -21.67
CA GLN A 229 13.47 16.67 -21.11
C GLN A 229 14.52 16.79 -20.00
N ALA A 230 14.46 15.83 -19.08
CA ALA A 230 15.52 15.60 -18.10
C ALA A 230 16.89 15.44 -18.78
N ASN A 231 17.92 16.02 -18.17
CA ASN A 231 19.31 15.89 -18.62
C ASN A 231 20.05 14.70 -17.97
N ALA A 232 19.33 13.84 -17.24
CA ALA A 232 19.79 12.57 -16.70
C ALA A 232 18.65 11.54 -16.73
N PRO A 233 18.95 10.23 -16.65
CA PRO A 233 17.92 9.19 -16.65
C PRO A 233 16.88 9.38 -15.54
N CYS A 234 15.62 9.06 -15.85
CA CYS A 234 14.50 9.04 -14.92
C CYS A 234 13.96 7.61 -14.80
N VAL A 235 13.70 7.15 -13.58
CA VAL A 235 13.24 5.78 -13.30
C VAL A 235 12.24 5.76 -12.14
N GLY A 236 11.58 4.62 -11.92
CA GLY A 236 10.71 4.41 -10.77
C GLY A 236 9.37 5.12 -10.88
N ALA A 237 8.74 5.07 -12.04
CA ALA A 237 7.42 5.65 -12.26
C ALA A 237 6.39 5.11 -11.26
N MET A 238 5.67 6.01 -10.58
CA MET A 238 4.50 5.69 -9.77
C MET A 238 3.39 6.70 -10.07
N ILE A 239 2.24 6.24 -10.56
CA ILE A 239 1.06 7.10 -10.78
C ILE A 239 0.13 7.10 -9.56
N SER A 240 -0.40 8.27 -9.20
CA SER A 240 -1.42 8.41 -8.16
C SER A 240 -2.73 7.71 -8.58
N GLY A 241 -3.51 7.27 -7.59
CA GLY A 241 -4.77 6.58 -7.81
C GLY A 241 -5.76 7.36 -8.68
N ASN A 242 -5.81 8.69 -8.55
CA ASN A 242 -6.61 9.57 -9.41
C ASN A 242 -6.06 9.78 -10.84
N GLY A 243 -4.90 9.19 -11.19
CA GLY A 243 -4.30 9.27 -12.52
C GLY A 243 -3.72 10.64 -12.90
N ARG A 244 -3.61 11.59 -11.96
CA ARG A 244 -3.15 12.97 -12.24
C ARG A 244 -1.67 13.19 -11.98
N TYR A 245 -1.09 12.56 -10.96
CA TYR A 245 0.27 12.82 -10.51
C TYR A 245 1.17 11.63 -10.80
N VAL A 246 2.36 11.88 -11.34
CA VAL A 246 3.37 10.85 -11.57
C VAL A 246 4.62 11.19 -10.78
N LEU A 247 4.94 10.34 -9.81
CA LEU A 247 6.18 10.36 -9.04
C LEU A 247 7.25 9.59 -9.80
N PHE A 248 8.49 10.11 -9.79
CA PHE A 248 9.66 9.45 -10.34
C PHE A 248 10.94 10.00 -9.69
N GLN A 249 12.05 9.32 -9.87
CA GLN A 249 13.35 9.79 -9.38
C GLN A 249 14.30 10.14 -10.52
N SER A 250 15.19 11.10 -10.29
CA SER A 250 16.27 11.42 -11.22
C SER A 250 17.41 12.16 -10.51
N ALA A 251 18.59 12.17 -11.13
CA ALA A 251 19.69 13.08 -10.78
C ALA A 251 19.76 14.30 -11.75
N ALA A 252 18.68 14.54 -12.50
CA ALA A 252 18.63 15.57 -13.53
C ALA A 252 18.47 16.97 -12.92
N SER A 253 19.48 17.81 -13.13
CA SER A 253 19.55 19.18 -12.58
C SER A 253 18.65 20.20 -13.28
N ASN A 254 17.79 19.78 -14.21
CA ASN A 254 16.95 20.66 -15.02
C ASN A 254 15.45 20.38 -14.91
N LEU A 255 15.02 19.49 -14.00
CA LEU A 255 13.62 19.12 -13.79
C LEU A 255 12.85 20.11 -12.93
N ALA A 256 13.48 20.65 -11.88
CA ALA A 256 12.88 21.63 -10.97
C ALA A 256 13.86 22.77 -10.66
N PRO A 257 13.40 24.03 -10.52
CA PRO A 257 14.29 25.17 -10.26
C PRO A 257 15.07 25.11 -8.94
N ASN A 258 14.54 24.40 -7.94
CA ASN A 258 15.11 24.26 -6.61
C ASN A 258 16.03 23.03 -6.46
N ASP A 259 16.12 22.18 -7.48
CA ASP A 259 17.04 21.05 -7.50
C ASP A 259 18.39 21.42 -8.12
N THR A 260 19.40 21.59 -7.27
CA THR A 260 20.75 22.04 -7.66
C THR A 260 21.88 21.26 -7.00
N ASN A 261 21.56 20.20 -6.25
CA ASN A 261 22.51 19.48 -5.40
C ASN A 261 23.31 18.41 -6.18
N GLY A 262 22.86 18.02 -7.38
CA GLY A 262 23.49 16.99 -8.21
C GLY A 262 23.41 15.57 -7.65
N VAL A 263 22.47 15.29 -6.73
CA VAL A 263 22.19 13.94 -6.23
C VAL A 263 20.84 13.45 -6.74
N GLN A 264 20.46 12.23 -6.37
CA GLN A 264 19.19 11.67 -6.78
C GLN A 264 18.06 12.20 -5.89
N ASP A 265 17.04 12.78 -6.53
CA ASP A 265 15.88 13.37 -5.91
C ASP A 265 14.58 12.81 -6.50
N LEU A 266 13.48 13.07 -5.79
CA LEU A 266 12.14 12.67 -6.18
C LEU A 266 11.39 13.86 -6.77
N PHE A 267 10.69 13.61 -7.87
CA PHE A 267 9.91 14.60 -8.59
C PHE A 267 8.49 14.13 -8.79
N VAL A 268 7.54 15.06 -8.74
CA VAL A 268 6.17 14.81 -9.15
C VAL A 268 5.82 15.66 -10.35
N ARG A 269 5.30 15.01 -11.39
CA ARG A 269 4.66 15.64 -12.55
C ARG A 269 3.15 15.70 -12.34
N ASP A 270 2.58 16.89 -12.37
CA ASP A 270 1.14 17.08 -12.55
C ASP A 270 0.78 17.03 -14.04
N LEU A 271 0.06 15.98 -14.46
CA LEU A 271 -0.32 15.75 -15.85
C LEU A 271 -1.38 16.73 -16.36
N THR A 272 -2.12 17.40 -15.47
CA THR A 272 -3.14 18.40 -15.84
C THR A 272 -2.50 19.77 -16.01
N GLN A 273 -1.63 20.16 -15.08
CA GLN A 273 -0.98 21.48 -15.08
C GLN A 273 0.32 21.52 -15.88
N ASN A 274 0.87 20.35 -16.28
CA ASN A 274 2.19 20.25 -16.88
C ASN A 274 3.29 20.88 -16.02
N LYS A 275 3.17 20.72 -14.69
CA LYS A 275 4.09 21.24 -13.69
C LYS A 275 4.91 20.09 -13.10
N THR A 276 6.22 20.28 -13.00
CA THR A 276 7.14 19.36 -12.33
C THR A 276 7.76 20.05 -11.14
N VAL A 277 7.72 19.39 -9.98
CA VAL A 277 8.27 19.88 -8.72
C VAL A 277 9.14 18.81 -8.08
N CYS A 278 10.20 19.22 -7.38
CA CYS A 278 10.96 18.33 -6.50
C CYS A 278 10.19 18.18 -5.19
N VAL A 279 9.98 16.94 -4.74
CA VAL A 279 9.23 16.59 -3.51
C VAL A 279 10.12 16.04 -2.41
N SER A 280 11.37 15.67 -2.70
CA SER A 280 12.38 15.39 -1.68
C SER A 280 12.98 16.71 -1.16
N VAL A 281 12.15 17.50 -0.50
CA VAL A 281 12.51 18.80 0.06
C VAL A 281 12.35 18.84 1.58
N ASN A 282 13.07 19.73 2.24
CA ASN A 282 12.86 20.03 3.66
C ASN A 282 11.68 21.02 3.85
N ALA A 283 11.33 21.30 5.09
CA ALA A 283 10.29 22.27 5.47
C ALA A 283 10.51 23.73 4.97
N ALA A 284 11.68 24.03 4.40
CA ALA A 284 11.99 25.32 3.77
C ALA A 284 11.95 25.25 2.24
N GLY A 285 11.47 24.15 1.65
CA GLY A 285 11.40 23.93 0.20
C GLY A 285 12.75 23.64 -0.46
N GLN A 286 13.80 23.36 0.32
CA GLN A 286 15.13 23.07 -0.19
C GLN A 286 15.29 21.57 -0.42
N ALA A 287 15.85 21.17 -1.58
CA ALA A 287 16.15 19.77 -1.87
C ALA A 287 17.01 19.12 -0.77
N GLY A 288 16.89 17.80 -0.63
CA GLY A 288 17.72 17.01 0.27
C GLY A 288 19.21 17.21 0.00
N ASN A 289 20.04 17.19 1.02
CA ASN A 289 21.49 17.30 0.87
C ASN A 289 22.20 15.96 0.62
N ALA A 290 21.42 14.88 0.48
CA ALA A 290 21.87 13.53 0.17
C ALA A 290 20.76 12.80 -0.64
N PRO A 291 21.07 11.66 -1.26
CA PRO A 291 20.12 10.95 -2.10
C PRO A 291 18.80 10.60 -1.39
N SER A 292 17.69 10.78 -2.11
CA SER A 292 16.37 10.27 -1.76
C SER A 292 15.96 9.18 -2.77
N GLY A 293 15.30 8.11 -2.32
CA GLY A 293 14.99 6.94 -3.15
C GLY A 293 16.14 5.93 -3.21
N SER A 294 16.44 5.39 -4.40
CA SER A 294 17.48 4.36 -4.57
C SER A 294 18.53 4.75 -5.59
N THR A 295 19.80 4.80 -5.16
CA THR A 295 20.93 5.05 -6.07
C THR A 295 21.18 3.86 -6.98
N GLY A 296 21.10 4.08 -8.30
CA GLY A 296 21.50 3.08 -9.31
C GLY A 296 20.54 1.91 -9.51
N SER A 297 19.28 2.03 -9.04
CA SER A 297 18.22 1.03 -9.24
C SER A 297 17.06 1.65 -10.03
N THR A 298 16.46 0.85 -10.93
CA THR A 298 15.21 1.20 -11.63
C THR A 298 13.97 0.98 -10.76
N VAL A 299 14.08 0.28 -9.63
CA VAL A 299 12.99 0.12 -8.66
C VAL A 299 13.24 1.06 -7.50
N VAL A 300 12.23 1.88 -7.20
CA VAL A 300 12.36 2.98 -6.26
C VAL A 300 11.44 2.74 -5.08
N PRO A 301 12.00 2.66 -3.85
CA PRO A 301 11.24 2.53 -2.63
C PRO A 301 10.61 3.89 -2.26
N SER A 302 9.60 4.27 -3.04
CA SER A 302 8.75 5.44 -2.84
C SER A 302 7.32 5.13 -3.25
N SER A 303 6.35 5.82 -2.65
CA SER A 303 4.93 5.59 -2.88
C SER A 303 4.16 6.90 -2.78
N ILE A 304 3.00 6.97 -3.44
CA ILE A 304 2.15 8.16 -3.59
C ILE A 304 0.70 7.80 -3.22
N SER A 305 0.03 8.66 -2.45
CA SER A 305 -1.39 8.49 -2.08
C SER A 305 -2.32 8.63 -3.29
N ARG A 306 -3.61 8.23 -3.13
CA ARG A 306 -4.62 8.25 -4.21
C ARG A 306 -4.80 9.63 -4.83
N ASP A 307 -4.88 10.64 -4.00
CA ASP A 307 -5.01 12.04 -4.41
C ASP A 307 -3.69 12.66 -4.88
N GLY A 308 -2.57 12.01 -4.59
CA GLY A 308 -1.22 12.48 -4.85
C GLY A 308 -0.68 13.47 -3.82
N ARG A 309 -1.39 13.72 -2.70
CA ARG A 309 -0.97 14.65 -1.65
C ARG A 309 0.27 14.16 -0.91
N LEU A 310 0.26 12.91 -0.45
CA LEU A 310 1.30 12.36 0.42
C LEU A 310 2.26 11.47 -0.37
N ILE A 311 3.56 11.70 -0.20
CA ILE A 311 4.65 10.94 -0.81
C ILE A 311 5.48 10.29 0.29
N ALA A 312 5.48 8.96 0.38
CA ALA A 312 6.35 8.24 1.31
C ALA A 312 7.65 7.82 0.60
N PHE A 313 8.81 8.07 1.20
CA PHE A 313 10.10 7.80 0.58
C PHE A 313 11.21 7.58 1.61
N GLN A 314 12.29 6.94 1.18
CA GLN A 314 13.50 6.81 2.00
C GLN A 314 14.54 7.87 1.63
N SER A 315 15.29 8.37 2.62
CA SER A 315 16.38 9.32 2.38
C SER A 315 17.47 9.23 3.45
N THR A 316 18.70 9.57 3.09
CA THR A 316 19.82 9.77 4.03
C THR A 316 20.12 11.25 4.27
N ALA A 317 19.25 12.15 3.81
CA ALA A 317 19.45 13.58 3.89
C ALA A 317 19.40 14.08 5.34
N THR A 318 20.45 14.77 5.77
CA THR A 318 20.55 15.27 7.15
C THR A 318 19.75 16.56 7.38
N ASN A 319 19.35 17.22 6.29
CA ASN A 319 18.52 18.43 6.34
C ASN A 319 17.01 18.15 6.37
N PHE A 320 16.58 16.89 6.54
CA PHE A 320 15.17 16.51 6.81
C PHE A 320 14.87 16.30 8.30
N GLY A 321 15.73 16.82 9.18
CA GLY A 321 15.51 16.76 10.63
C GLY A 321 16.16 15.56 11.33
N ASP A 322 16.88 14.70 10.60
CA ASP A 322 17.71 13.65 11.20
C ASP A 322 19.21 13.89 10.95
N PRO A 323 19.99 14.34 11.96
CA PRO A 323 21.39 14.66 11.77
C PRO A 323 22.30 13.43 11.60
N SER A 324 21.79 12.20 11.77
CA SER A 324 22.64 11.00 11.74
C SER A 324 23.16 10.66 10.35
N GLY A 325 22.39 11.01 9.30
CA GLY A 325 22.66 10.62 7.92
C GLY A 325 22.34 9.15 7.62
N ASP A 326 21.69 8.46 8.54
CA ASP A 326 21.19 7.11 8.32
C ASP A 326 19.97 7.13 7.39
N MET A 327 19.70 6.00 6.74
CA MET A 327 18.50 5.85 5.93
C MET A 327 17.27 5.86 6.83
N GLN A 328 16.40 6.84 6.62
CA GLN A 328 15.13 6.99 7.32
C GLN A 328 13.97 7.02 6.33
N ILE A 329 12.77 6.78 6.82
CA ILE A 329 11.54 6.93 6.05
C ILE A 329 10.91 8.27 6.38
N TYR A 330 10.56 9.00 5.33
CA TYR A 330 9.91 10.29 5.39
C TYR A 330 8.58 10.24 4.63
N VAL A 331 7.67 11.12 5.02
CA VAL A 331 6.49 11.49 4.25
C VAL A 331 6.60 12.95 3.88
N HIS A 332 6.40 13.26 2.61
CA HIS A 332 6.20 14.61 2.12
C HIS A 332 4.71 14.88 1.91
N ASP A 333 4.17 15.86 2.61
CA ASP A 333 2.84 16.42 2.44
C ASP A 333 2.89 17.62 1.49
N ARG A 334 2.16 17.51 0.37
CA ARG A 334 2.05 18.53 -0.68
C ARG A 334 0.80 19.40 -0.52
N ASP A 335 0.15 19.38 0.64
CA ASP A 335 -1.07 20.15 0.96
C ASP A 335 -1.11 20.41 2.47
N ALA A 336 -0.02 20.95 3.01
CA ALA A 336 0.19 21.07 4.46
C ALA A 336 -0.77 22.08 5.12
N ASP A 337 -1.37 23.01 4.36
CA ASP A 337 -2.40 23.92 4.85
C ASP A 337 -3.84 23.43 4.58
N GLU A 338 -3.97 22.29 3.91
CA GLU A 338 -5.22 21.59 3.59
C GLU A 338 -6.24 22.42 2.80
N ASP A 339 -5.75 23.32 1.94
CA ASP A 339 -6.59 24.14 1.08
C ASP A 339 -6.97 23.44 -0.24
N GLY A 340 -6.33 22.29 -0.53
CA GLY A 340 -6.55 21.46 -1.72
C GLY A 340 -5.76 21.91 -2.94
N VAL A 341 -4.82 22.84 -2.79
CA VAL A 341 -3.95 23.39 -3.82
C VAL A 341 -2.50 23.15 -3.43
N PHE A 342 -1.83 22.26 -4.17
CA PHE A 342 -0.43 21.88 -3.88
C PHE A 342 0.57 22.99 -4.26
N ASP A 343 0.62 24.07 -3.47
CA ASP A 343 1.38 25.30 -3.73
C ASP A 343 2.25 25.78 -2.56
N GLU A 344 2.45 24.94 -1.56
CA GLU A 344 3.00 25.30 -0.26
C GLU A 344 4.43 25.87 -0.38
N ALA A 345 4.64 26.98 0.32
CA ALA A 345 5.93 27.63 0.52
C ALA A 345 6.22 27.75 2.02
N GLY A 346 6.24 26.61 2.73
CA GLY A 346 6.64 26.51 4.13
C GLY A 346 5.53 26.10 5.10
N GLY A 347 5.93 25.23 6.04
CA GLY A 347 5.10 24.35 6.86
C GLY A 347 5.91 23.06 7.07
N ILE A 348 5.47 22.09 7.89
CA ILE A 348 6.09 20.76 7.82
C ILE A 348 5.53 20.10 6.56
N ASP A 349 6.26 20.25 5.45
CA ASP A 349 5.93 19.52 4.23
C ASP A 349 6.64 18.18 4.20
N THR A 350 7.68 17.94 5.02
CA THR A 350 8.38 16.64 5.09
C THR A 350 8.72 16.27 6.52
N PHE A 351 8.31 15.08 6.96
CA PHE A 351 8.54 14.59 8.32
C PHE A 351 8.92 13.11 8.35
N LYS A 352 9.67 12.71 9.39
CA LYS A 352 10.13 11.33 9.58
C LYS A 352 9.02 10.46 10.14
N VAL A 353 8.81 9.27 9.56
CA VAL A 353 7.80 8.27 10.00
C VAL A 353 8.41 6.97 10.49
N SER A 354 9.72 6.75 10.28
CA SER A 354 10.48 5.67 10.94
C SER A 354 10.72 5.98 12.43
N ILE A 355 9.64 6.26 13.15
CA ILE A 355 9.63 6.58 14.57
C ILE A 355 9.48 5.27 15.36
N PRO A 356 10.43 4.94 16.26
CA PRO A 356 10.32 3.77 17.14
C PRO A 356 9.09 3.84 18.03
N THR A 357 8.57 2.69 18.45
CA THR A 357 7.56 2.60 19.52
C THR A 357 8.03 3.35 20.79
N PRO A 358 7.11 3.85 21.64
CA PRO A 358 7.43 4.70 22.81
C PRO A 358 8.48 4.16 23.79
N LEU A 359 8.80 2.86 23.74
CA LEU A 359 9.90 2.24 24.48
C LEU A 359 11.31 2.64 23.99
N GLY A 360 11.40 3.53 23.00
CA GLY A 360 12.45 4.54 22.89
C GLY A 360 13.88 4.03 23.05
N MET A 361 14.51 3.55 21.97
CA MET A 361 15.95 3.64 21.80
C MET A 361 16.30 3.81 20.32
N SER A 362 16.93 4.94 19.97
CA SER A 362 17.65 5.09 18.71
C SER A 362 18.84 4.14 18.74
N ALA A 363 18.74 3.02 18.02
CA ALA A 363 19.87 2.13 17.81
C ALA A 363 20.52 2.43 16.46
N PRO A 364 21.86 2.52 16.39
CA PRO A 364 22.53 2.79 15.15
C PRO A 364 22.64 1.49 14.32
N TYR A 365 22.55 1.61 13.00
CA TYR A 365 22.91 0.59 12.00
C TYR A 365 21.91 -0.55 11.72
N PHE A 366 20.66 -0.24 11.38
CA PHE A 366 19.72 -1.23 10.85
C PHE A 366 19.10 -0.76 9.54
N PRO A 367 19.09 -1.57 8.45
CA PRO A 367 18.38 -1.21 7.23
C PRO A 367 16.92 -0.86 7.52
N ILE A 368 16.53 0.33 7.07
CA ILE A 368 15.13 0.78 7.01
C ILE A 368 14.87 1.08 5.54
N SER A 369 13.78 0.54 4.97
CA SER A 369 13.51 0.69 3.54
C SER A 369 12.06 0.38 3.18
N ARG A 370 11.74 0.52 1.88
CA ARG A 370 10.45 0.16 1.26
C ARG A 370 9.23 0.81 1.92
N PRO A 371 9.16 2.15 1.95
CA PRO A 371 7.94 2.81 2.29
C PRO A 371 6.84 2.51 1.29
N PHE A 372 5.64 2.27 1.79
CA PHE A 372 4.42 2.21 1.00
C PHE A 372 3.31 2.93 1.76
N ILE A 373 2.67 3.90 1.10
CA ILE A 373 1.57 4.67 1.70
C ILE A 373 0.22 4.10 1.22
N SER A 374 -0.75 4.00 2.13
CA SER A 374 -2.12 3.60 1.80
C SER A 374 -2.77 4.61 0.87
N ALA A 375 -3.78 4.17 0.12
CA ALA A 375 -4.44 5.01 -0.87
C ALA A 375 -5.13 6.22 -0.22
N ASP A 376 -5.69 6.05 0.98
CA ASP A 376 -6.28 7.12 1.80
C ASP A 376 -5.25 8.06 2.45
N GLY A 377 -3.95 7.78 2.32
CA GLY A 377 -2.89 8.60 2.90
C GLY A 377 -2.72 8.46 4.42
N ARG A 378 -3.38 7.51 5.08
CA ARG A 378 -3.30 7.38 6.55
C ARG A 378 -2.13 6.55 7.03
N TYR A 379 -1.79 5.47 6.33
CA TYR A 379 -0.87 4.44 6.83
C TYR A 379 0.38 4.37 5.98
N VAL A 380 1.54 4.30 6.61
CA VAL A 380 2.82 4.07 5.93
C VAL A 380 3.46 2.80 6.45
N THR A 381 3.58 1.78 5.61
CA THR A 381 4.41 0.61 5.92
C THR A 381 5.85 0.81 5.53
N PHE A 382 6.76 0.20 6.30
CA PHE A 382 8.18 0.10 5.98
C PHE A 382 8.75 -1.17 6.63
N GLN A 383 9.95 -1.56 6.22
CA GLN A 383 10.62 -2.73 6.78
C GLN A 383 11.90 -2.34 7.51
N THR A 384 12.18 -3.00 8.64
CA THR A 384 13.45 -2.86 9.37
C THR A 384 13.81 -4.13 10.12
N ASP A 385 15.11 -4.40 10.25
CA ASP A 385 15.65 -5.50 11.07
C ASP A 385 16.12 -5.05 12.46
N ASN A 386 15.77 -3.83 12.87
CA ASN A 386 16.15 -3.27 14.15
C ASN A 386 15.59 -4.11 15.33
N PRO A 387 16.45 -4.81 16.11
CA PRO A 387 16.03 -5.73 17.16
C PRO A 387 15.39 -5.01 18.36
N HIS A 388 15.62 -3.69 18.49
CA HIS A 388 15.12 -2.88 19.61
C HIS A 388 13.64 -2.53 19.51
N TRP A 389 12.99 -2.79 18.36
CA TRP A 389 11.56 -2.54 18.19
C TRP A 389 10.68 -3.69 18.71
N ILE A 390 11.25 -4.88 18.98
CA ILE A 390 10.52 -6.05 19.54
C ILE A 390 11.17 -6.56 20.85
N GLY A 391 12.19 -5.88 21.39
CA GLY A 391 12.87 -6.31 22.63
C GLY A 391 13.61 -7.66 22.51
N GLY A 392 13.93 -8.10 21.29
CA GLY A 392 14.61 -9.37 21.00
C GLY A 392 16.12 -9.21 20.77
N SER A 393 16.88 -10.31 20.85
CA SER A 393 18.36 -10.31 20.71
C SER A 393 18.88 -10.67 19.32
N THR A 394 18.02 -11.06 18.36
CA THR A 394 18.44 -11.42 16.99
C THR A 394 17.79 -10.49 15.97
N PRO A 395 18.56 -9.70 15.20
CA PRO A 395 18.02 -8.84 14.16
C PRO A 395 17.38 -9.70 13.06
N ARG A 396 16.11 -9.40 12.76
CA ARG A 396 15.31 -10.03 11.71
C ARG A 396 14.47 -8.94 11.08
N MET A 397 14.43 -8.92 9.75
CA MET A 397 13.62 -7.94 9.03
C MET A 397 12.15 -8.22 9.29
N TYR A 398 11.40 -7.20 9.70
CA TYR A 398 9.96 -7.24 9.91
C TYR A 398 9.29 -6.08 9.18
N VAL A 399 7.99 -6.21 8.96
CA VAL A 399 7.16 -5.16 8.36
C VAL A 399 6.42 -4.41 9.45
N TRP A 400 6.59 -3.10 9.45
CA TRP A 400 5.99 -2.15 10.38
C TRP A 400 5.06 -1.23 9.65
N MET A 401 4.11 -0.63 10.36
CA MET A 401 3.21 0.38 9.85
C MET A 401 3.11 1.54 10.84
N HIS A 402 3.27 2.75 10.35
CA HIS A 402 3.00 3.99 11.06
C HIS A 402 1.63 4.54 10.65
N ASP A 403 0.80 4.89 11.62
CA ASP A 403 -0.48 5.60 11.42
C ASP A 403 -0.22 7.10 11.55
N LEU A 404 -0.41 7.84 10.46
CA LEU A 404 -0.15 9.28 10.37
C LEU A 404 -1.18 10.12 11.14
N THR A 405 -2.35 9.57 11.44
CA THR A 405 -3.38 10.28 12.20
C THR A 405 -3.09 10.27 13.70
N VAL A 406 -2.64 9.12 14.24
CA VAL A 406 -2.39 8.96 15.68
C VAL A 406 -0.90 8.99 16.05
N GLY A 407 0.01 8.91 15.07
CA GLY A 407 1.45 8.93 15.29
C GLY A 407 2.03 7.63 15.87
N LEU A 408 1.30 6.51 15.76
CA LEU A 408 1.71 5.23 16.34
C LEU A 408 2.30 4.28 15.29
N THR A 409 3.37 3.58 15.69
CA THR A 409 4.05 2.58 14.88
C THR A 409 3.83 1.18 15.44
N ARG A 410 3.40 0.23 14.61
CA ARG A 410 3.08 -1.15 15.02
C ARG A 410 3.58 -2.21 14.05
N LEU A 411 3.85 -3.41 14.56
CA LEU A 411 4.20 -4.58 13.76
C LEU A 411 2.97 -5.02 12.95
N VAL A 412 3.15 -5.30 11.66
CA VAL A 412 2.06 -5.81 10.79
C VAL A 412 2.37 -7.18 10.17
N SER A 413 3.63 -7.61 10.23
CA SER A 413 4.01 -8.97 9.88
C SER A 413 3.82 -9.95 11.04
N GLU A 414 2.71 -9.86 11.77
CA GLU A 414 2.40 -10.77 12.89
C GLU A 414 1.92 -12.13 12.40
N THR A 415 2.16 -13.15 13.21
CA THR A 415 1.59 -14.49 13.00
C THR A 415 0.08 -14.48 13.22
N TYR A 416 -0.60 -15.55 12.81
CA TYR A 416 -2.05 -15.71 12.97
C TYR A 416 -2.55 -15.55 14.42
N ASP A 417 -1.69 -15.76 15.41
CA ASP A 417 -1.93 -15.64 16.86
C ASP A 417 -1.34 -14.35 17.48
N GLY A 418 -0.93 -13.38 16.66
CA GLY A 418 -0.50 -12.05 17.12
C GLY A 418 0.95 -11.97 17.64
N PHE A 419 1.72 -13.05 17.50
CA PHE A 419 3.12 -13.05 17.92
C PHE A 419 4.08 -12.62 16.79
N PRO A 420 5.31 -12.21 17.14
CA PRO A 420 6.33 -11.97 16.13
C PRO A 420 6.71 -13.25 15.35
N PRO A 421 7.00 -13.13 14.05
CA PRO A 421 7.33 -14.28 13.24
C PRO A 421 8.75 -14.78 13.53
N ASN A 422 8.95 -16.08 13.33
CA ASN A 422 10.21 -16.74 13.64
C ASN A 422 11.26 -16.65 12.49
N GLY A 423 10.95 -15.90 11.44
CA GLY A 423 11.77 -15.66 10.26
C GLY A 423 11.57 -14.24 9.74
N ALA A 424 12.34 -13.85 8.72
CA ALA A 424 12.26 -12.51 8.14
C ALA A 424 10.97 -12.31 7.34
N CYS A 425 10.44 -11.08 7.37
CA CYS A 425 9.31 -10.61 6.58
C CYS A 425 9.71 -9.34 5.81
N ALA A 426 9.32 -9.25 4.54
CA ALA A 426 9.78 -8.19 3.64
C ALA A 426 8.78 -7.91 2.51
N ASN A 427 9.08 -6.89 1.69
CA ASN A 427 8.36 -6.63 0.42
C ASN A 427 6.85 -6.41 0.63
N ALA A 428 6.45 -5.65 1.65
CA ALA A 428 5.04 -5.45 1.91
C ALA A 428 4.38 -4.47 0.94
N VAL A 429 3.16 -4.80 0.52
CA VAL A 429 2.20 -3.89 -0.11
C VAL A 429 0.88 -3.92 0.67
N MET A 430 0.09 -2.86 0.56
CA MET A 430 -1.08 -2.64 1.41
C MET A 430 -2.34 -2.42 0.59
N SER A 431 -3.50 -2.87 1.11
CA SER A 431 -4.81 -2.50 0.56
C SER A 431 -5.07 -0.99 0.69
N GLY A 432 -6.07 -0.49 -0.04
CA GLY A 432 -6.31 0.94 -0.17
C GLY A 432 -6.70 1.61 1.15
N ASP A 433 -7.38 0.87 2.03
CA ASP A 433 -7.83 1.25 3.37
C ASP A 433 -6.83 0.92 4.49
N GLY A 434 -5.69 0.33 4.14
CA GLY A 434 -4.69 -0.12 5.09
C GLY A 434 -5.06 -1.26 6.03
N THR A 435 -6.11 -2.04 5.71
CA THR A 435 -6.53 -3.17 6.56
C THR A 435 -5.82 -4.48 6.23
N LYS A 436 -5.32 -4.63 5.01
CA LYS A 436 -4.68 -5.86 4.52
C LYS A 436 -3.26 -5.63 4.02
N PHE A 437 -2.37 -6.54 4.37
CA PHE A 437 -0.93 -6.46 4.12
C PHE A 437 -0.50 -7.75 3.43
N LEU A 438 0.01 -7.62 2.21
CA LEU A 438 0.63 -8.73 1.49
C LEU A 438 2.13 -8.59 1.62
N PHE A 439 2.82 -9.64 2.08
CA PHE A 439 4.27 -9.63 2.26
C PHE A 439 4.89 -11.01 2.06
N GLU A 440 6.20 -11.01 1.82
CA GLU A 440 7.01 -12.21 1.74
C GLU A 440 7.53 -12.61 3.12
N SER A 441 7.61 -13.92 3.41
CA SER A 441 8.29 -14.40 4.60
C SER A 441 8.81 -15.83 4.48
N VAL A 442 9.95 -16.08 5.14
CA VAL A 442 10.53 -17.41 5.38
C VAL A 442 10.14 -17.98 6.75
N ALA A 443 9.29 -17.29 7.50
CA ALA A 443 8.85 -17.73 8.83
C ALA A 443 7.95 -18.96 8.71
N THR A 444 8.16 -19.94 9.60
CA THR A 444 7.39 -21.19 9.64
C THR A 444 6.15 -21.09 10.50
N ASN A 445 6.03 -20.05 11.34
CA ASN A 445 4.94 -19.87 12.30
C ASN A 445 3.89 -18.83 11.87
N MET A 446 3.89 -18.39 10.61
CA MET A 446 2.92 -17.39 10.13
C MET A 446 1.46 -17.86 10.22
N ILE A 447 1.25 -19.17 10.01
CA ILE A 447 -0.07 -19.82 10.02
C ILE A 447 0.01 -21.17 10.76
N ALA A 448 -1.15 -21.75 11.08
CA ALA A 448 -1.29 -23.11 11.55
C ALA A 448 -2.05 -23.97 10.51
N PRO A 449 -1.52 -25.15 10.11
CA PRO A 449 -0.25 -25.75 10.54
C PRO A 449 1.01 -25.00 10.03
N PRO A 450 2.19 -25.21 10.65
CA PRO A 450 3.43 -24.55 10.24
C PRO A 450 3.85 -24.86 8.81
N THR A 451 4.47 -23.88 8.15
CA THR A 451 4.99 -24.01 6.77
C THR A 451 6.43 -24.55 6.75
N SER A 452 6.90 -24.91 5.56
CA SER A 452 8.17 -25.61 5.32
C SER A 452 9.42 -24.73 5.45
N GLY A 453 9.25 -23.43 5.71
CA GLY A 453 10.34 -22.45 5.81
C GLY A 453 10.86 -21.95 4.47
N TRP A 454 10.16 -22.28 3.39
CA TRP A 454 10.34 -21.63 2.10
C TRP A 454 9.91 -20.17 2.19
N ASN A 455 10.46 -19.31 1.32
CA ASN A 455 9.90 -17.97 1.16
C ASN A 455 8.48 -18.13 0.63
N ASN A 456 7.50 -17.46 1.23
CA ASN A 456 6.09 -17.61 0.92
C ASN A 456 5.41 -16.24 0.93
N LEU A 457 4.32 -16.10 0.20
CA LEU A 457 3.47 -14.91 0.30
C LEU A 457 2.40 -15.11 1.36
N TYR A 458 2.25 -14.13 2.24
CA TYR A 458 1.22 -14.10 3.25
C TYR A 458 0.38 -12.84 3.11
N LEU A 459 -0.94 -13.01 3.21
CA LEU A 459 -1.88 -11.91 3.33
C LEU A 459 -2.36 -11.85 4.78
N ARG A 460 -1.98 -10.79 5.50
CA ARG A 460 -2.50 -10.45 6.82
C ARG A 460 -3.68 -9.51 6.64
N ASP A 461 -4.85 -9.92 7.08
CA ASP A 461 -5.99 -9.06 7.30
C ASP A 461 -5.99 -8.71 8.78
N ARG A 462 -5.96 -7.42 9.12
CA ARG A 462 -5.99 -7.00 10.52
C ARG A 462 -7.40 -6.94 11.09
N GLY A 463 -8.38 -7.38 10.31
CA GLY A 463 -9.77 -7.25 10.65
C GLY A 463 -10.29 -5.85 10.35
N SER A 464 -11.60 -5.69 10.44
CA SER A 464 -12.20 -4.36 10.52
C SER A 464 -11.82 -3.77 11.87
N LEU A 465 -10.63 -3.17 11.96
CA LEU A 465 -10.41 -2.08 12.91
C LEU A 465 -11.17 -0.85 12.39
N GLY A 466 -12.49 -0.99 12.25
CA GLY A 466 -13.37 0.14 12.34
C GLY A 466 -13.25 0.60 13.78
N VAL A 467 -12.40 1.59 14.04
CA VAL A 467 -12.31 2.20 15.36
C VAL A 467 -13.74 2.67 15.71
N PRO A 468 -14.30 2.23 16.84
CA PRO A 468 -13.91 2.78 18.12
C PRO A 468 -12.89 1.90 18.79
N ASP A 469 -11.88 2.58 19.30
CA ASP A 469 -10.89 2.12 20.23
C ASP A 469 -11.48 1.10 21.18
N CYS A 470 -10.74 0.02 21.44
CA CYS A 470 -10.81 -0.54 22.76
C CYS A 470 -10.33 0.57 23.69
N PRO A 471 -11.20 1.19 24.51
CA PRO A 471 -10.79 2.34 25.29
C PRO A 471 -9.72 1.85 26.28
N GLY A 472 -8.46 2.23 26.06
CA GLY A 472 -7.33 1.77 26.87
C GLY A 472 -6.48 0.62 26.31
N ASP A 473 -6.73 0.14 25.10
CA ASP A 473 -5.73 -0.64 24.32
C ASP A 473 -4.78 0.34 23.63
N LEU A 474 -3.94 0.97 24.43
CA LEU A 474 -3.05 2.06 24.03
C LEU A 474 -1.95 1.60 23.06
N ASN A 475 -1.62 0.32 23.08
CA ASN A 475 -0.69 -0.28 22.12
C ASN A 475 -1.39 -0.95 20.92
N ILE A 476 -2.72 -0.97 20.91
CA ILE A 476 -3.58 -1.57 19.87
C ILE A 476 -3.18 -3.03 19.58
N SER A 477 -2.81 -3.76 20.63
CA SER A 477 -2.44 -5.18 20.57
C SER A 477 -3.66 -6.10 20.47
N GLY A 478 -4.86 -5.54 20.64
CA GLY A 478 -6.09 -6.28 20.82
C GLY A 478 -6.26 -6.80 22.26
N HIS A 479 -5.40 -6.38 23.19
CA HIS A 479 -5.46 -6.76 24.59
C HIS A 479 -5.14 -5.56 25.47
N ILE A 480 -6.00 -5.31 26.45
CA ILE A 480 -5.75 -4.27 27.45
C ILE A 480 -5.02 -4.93 28.61
N ASP A 481 -3.71 -4.73 28.71
CA ASP A 481 -2.89 -5.39 29.72
C ASP A 481 -1.89 -4.45 30.40
N SER A 482 -0.95 -5.03 31.15
CA SER A 482 0.06 -4.26 31.88
C SER A 482 0.91 -3.34 31.00
N THR A 483 1.00 -3.63 29.71
CA THR A 483 1.73 -2.84 28.72
C THR A 483 1.03 -1.51 28.48
N ASP A 484 -0.29 -1.52 28.31
CA ASP A 484 -1.11 -0.30 28.17
C ASP A 484 -1.07 0.55 29.42
N LEU A 485 -1.23 -0.09 30.59
CA LEU A 485 -1.13 0.62 31.86
C LEU A 485 0.26 1.25 32.07
N ASN A 486 1.33 0.58 31.62
CA ASN A 486 2.67 1.16 31.69
C ASN A 486 2.84 2.35 30.75
N MET A 487 2.29 2.30 29.53
CA MET A 487 2.33 3.42 28.57
C MET A 487 1.62 4.66 29.13
N LEU A 488 0.43 4.44 29.67
CA LEU A 488 -0.33 5.48 30.35
C LEU A 488 0.43 6.09 31.52
N LEU A 489 0.98 5.26 32.40
CA LEU A 489 1.69 5.74 33.58
C LEU A 489 3.02 6.41 33.23
N SER A 490 3.67 6.05 32.11
CA SER A 490 4.87 6.73 31.66
C SER A 490 4.62 8.15 31.17
N ASP A 491 3.42 8.42 30.64
CA ASP A 491 3.04 9.72 30.08
C ASP A 491 2.21 10.57 31.03
N TRP A 492 2.07 10.19 32.30
CA TRP A 492 1.21 10.91 33.25
C TRP A 492 1.48 12.42 33.32
N GLY A 493 0.47 13.22 33.00
CA GLY A 493 0.54 14.68 32.92
C GLY A 493 1.10 15.23 31.61
N CYS A 494 1.28 14.40 30.58
CA CYS A 494 1.60 14.83 29.22
C CYS A 494 0.49 15.76 28.68
N LYS A 495 0.89 16.73 27.84
CA LYS A 495 -0.02 17.57 27.05
C LYS A 495 0.47 17.62 25.62
N ALA A 496 -0.39 17.24 24.69
CA ALA A 496 -0.07 17.17 23.27
C ALA A 496 0.34 18.54 22.72
N THR A 497 1.38 18.56 21.90
CA THR A 497 1.82 19.75 21.16
C THR A 497 2.02 19.38 19.68
N PRO A 498 2.05 20.35 18.75
CA PRO A 498 2.25 20.05 17.34
C PRO A 498 3.52 19.19 17.12
N GLY A 499 3.35 17.97 16.62
CA GLY A 499 4.43 17.00 16.38
C GLY A 499 4.79 16.09 17.57
N GLN A 500 4.10 16.19 18.72
CA GLN A 500 4.30 15.32 19.87
C GLN A 500 2.96 14.95 20.51
N ALA A 501 2.50 13.72 20.24
CA ALA A 501 1.33 13.12 20.87
C ALA A 501 1.66 12.61 22.29
N CYS A 502 0.61 12.33 23.07
CA CYS A 502 0.71 11.66 24.37
C CYS A 502 0.24 10.21 24.21
N PRO A 503 1.14 9.21 24.05
CA PRO A 503 0.76 7.82 23.86
C PRO A 503 -0.15 7.24 24.95
N GLY A 504 -0.09 7.78 26.17
CA GLY A 504 -0.94 7.43 27.29
C GLY A 504 -2.36 8.02 27.29
N ASP A 505 -2.69 8.92 26.35
CA ASP A 505 -4.00 9.57 26.19
C ASP A 505 -4.99 8.60 25.53
N ALA A 506 -5.82 7.96 26.36
CA ALA A 506 -6.78 6.94 25.99
C ALA A 506 -8.10 7.52 25.48
N ASP A 507 -8.47 8.74 25.90
CA ASP A 507 -9.70 9.41 25.48
C ASP A 507 -9.53 10.46 24.37
N HIS A 508 -8.28 10.69 23.96
CA HIS A 508 -7.86 11.58 22.89
C HIS A 508 -8.21 13.05 23.15
N ASP A 509 -8.21 13.49 24.41
CA ASP A 509 -8.44 14.89 24.77
C ASP A 509 -7.18 15.77 24.70
N GLY A 510 -6.03 15.15 24.42
CA GLY A 510 -4.72 15.77 24.31
C GLY A 510 -3.96 15.85 25.63
N GLU A 511 -4.45 15.26 26.71
CA GLU A 511 -3.76 15.15 28.00
C GLU A 511 -3.68 13.68 28.46
N THR A 512 -2.70 13.34 29.31
CA THR A 512 -2.70 12.04 29.99
C THR A 512 -2.99 12.26 31.46
N ASP A 513 -4.17 11.87 31.91
CA ASP A 513 -4.67 12.13 33.25
C ASP A 513 -5.48 10.98 33.85
N SER A 514 -6.24 11.31 34.90
CA SER A 514 -7.07 10.34 35.62
C SER A 514 -8.20 9.72 34.79
N VAL A 515 -8.67 10.37 33.75
CA VAL A 515 -9.72 9.88 32.85
C VAL A 515 -9.17 8.72 32.03
N ASP A 516 -7.95 8.86 31.49
CA ASP A 516 -7.27 7.77 30.78
C ASP A 516 -7.05 6.55 31.68
N LEU A 517 -6.62 6.78 32.93
CA LEU A 517 -6.36 5.68 33.86
C LEU A 517 -7.65 4.91 34.14
N ASN A 518 -8.75 5.63 34.31
CA ASN A 518 -10.05 5.02 34.53
C ASN A 518 -10.50 4.21 33.32
N ILE A 519 -10.19 4.68 32.12
CA ILE A 519 -10.45 3.96 30.87
C ILE A 519 -9.67 2.65 30.84
N VAL A 520 -8.33 2.69 30.93
CA VAL A 520 -7.47 1.49 30.90
C VAL A 520 -7.84 0.50 32.01
N LEU A 521 -8.09 0.97 33.24
CA LEU A 521 -8.44 0.10 34.35
C LEU A 521 -9.85 -0.50 34.24
N SER A 522 -10.80 0.19 33.59
CA SER A 522 -12.19 -0.27 33.49
C SER A 522 -12.35 -1.52 32.63
N VAL A 523 -11.40 -1.73 31.71
CA VAL A 523 -11.39 -2.83 30.74
C VAL A 523 -10.08 -3.62 30.78
N PHE A 524 -9.33 -3.52 31.90
CA PHE A 524 -8.06 -4.23 32.07
C PHE A 524 -8.24 -5.75 32.07
N GLY A 525 -7.36 -6.44 31.33
CA GLY A 525 -7.39 -7.88 31.08
C GLY A 525 -8.42 -8.31 30.04
N THR A 526 -9.06 -7.38 29.32
CA THR A 526 -9.99 -7.70 28.24
C THR A 526 -9.26 -7.89 26.92
N ALA A 527 -9.76 -8.82 26.11
CA ALA A 527 -9.43 -8.88 24.69
C ALA A 527 -10.43 -7.99 23.92
N CYS A 528 -9.92 -7.27 22.95
CA CYS A 528 -10.67 -6.38 22.08
C CYS A 528 -11.35 -7.19 21.00
N TYR A 529 -12.68 -7.12 20.96
CA TYR A 529 -13.55 -7.88 20.05
C TYR A 529 -14.34 -6.96 19.13
#